data_AF-A0A2I0P0T0-F1
#
_entry.id   AF-A0A2I0P0T0-F1
#
_cell.length_a   1.000
_cell.length_b   1.000
_cell.length_c   1.000
_cell.angle_alpha   90.00
_cell.angle_beta   90.00
_cell.angle_gamma   90.00
#
_symmetry.space_group_name_H-M   'P 1'
#
loop_
_entity.id
_entity.type
_entity.pdbx_description
1 polymer ?
#
loop_
_entity_poly.entity_id
_entity_poly.type
_entity_poly.pdbx_seq_one_letter_code
_entity_poly.pdbx_strand_id
1 'polypeptide(L)'
;MKEFVHLIRDSVIQLEIGVKNMRTPHVNADIGSCFIEVNRLENLADDLLSRAIHSLFEGNDAIKIIKYKDIYECFEISTDKCEDVVIILSDISIRCA
;
A
#
# COMPACT_ATOMS: atom_id res chain seq x y z
N MET A 1 9.69 9.47 -5.45
CA MET A 1 8.63 10.31 -4.83
C MET A 1 7.34 10.33 -5.65
N LYS A 2 7.33 10.72 -6.94
CA LYS A 2 6.11 10.61 -7.76
C LYS A 2 5.58 9.18 -7.83
N GLU A 3 6.45 8.18 -7.97
CA GLU A 3 6.07 6.77 -7.98
C GLU A 3 5.31 6.35 -6.70
N PHE A 4 5.84 6.68 -5.51
CA PHE A 4 5.12 6.45 -4.24
C PHE A 4 3.72 7.06 -4.23
N VAL A 5 3.55 8.29 -4.72
CA VAL A 5 2.23 8.94 -4.78
C VAL A 5 1.25 8.16 -5.66
N HIS A 6 1.71 7.56 -6.77
CA HIS A 6 0.87 6.73 -7.61
C HIS A 6 0.50 5.43 -6.89
N LEU A 7 1.47 4.76 -6.26
CA LEU A 7 1.22 3.52 -5.51
C LEU A 7 0.22 3.73 -4.36
N ILE A 8 0.37 4.80 -3.59
CA ILE A 8 -0.56 5.15 -2.50
C ILE A 8 -1.95 5.43 -3.07
N ARG A 9 -2.06 6.25 -4.11
CA ARG A 9 -3.36 6.56 -4.74
C ARG A 9 -4.04 5.29 -5.22
N ASP A 10 -3.30 4.43 -5.93
CA ASP A 10 -3.85 3.22 -6.52
C ASP A 10 -4.27 2.23 -5.41
N SER A 11 -3.51 2.16 -4.31
CA SER A 11 -3.88 1.38 -3.11
C SER A 11 -5.19 1.88 -2.49
N VAL A 12 -5.35 3.20 -2.33
CA VAL A 12 -6.57 3.81 -1.80
C VAL A 12 -7.78 3.58 -2.72
N ILE A 13 -7.59 3.56 -4.04
CA ILE A 13 -8.66 3.23 -4.99
C ILE A 13 -9.13 1.78 -4.79
N GLN A 14 -8.21 0.83 -4.60
CA GLN A 14 -8.58 -0.56 -4.30
C GLN A 14 -9.33 -0.68 -2.96
N LEU A 15 -8.92 0.08 -1.94
CA LEU A 15 -9.66 0.14 -0.68
C LEU A 15 -11.08 0.65 -0.87
N GLU A 16 -11.28 1.71 -1.65
CA GLU A 16 -12.61 2.25 -1.93
C GLU A 16 -13.50 1.21 -2.61
N ILE A 17 -12.95 0.46 -3.57
CA ILE A 17 -13.65 -0.65 -4.24
C ILE A 17 -14.01 -1.74 -3.22
N GLY A 18 -13.05 -2.19 -2.42
CA GLY A 18 -13.25 -3.22 -1.39
C GLY A 18 -14.35 -2.84 -0.39
N VAL A 19 -14.31 -1.62 0.15
CA VAL A 19 -15.31 -1.11 1.10
C VAL A 19 -16.70 -1.00 0.46
N LYS A 20 -16.79 -0.56 -0.81
CA LYS A 20 -18.09 -0.50 -1.51
C LYS A 20 -18.69 -1.89 -1.72
N ASN A 21 -17.86 -2.86 -2.06
CA ASN A 21 -18.30 -4.23 -2.31
C ASN A 21 -18.82 -4.93 -1.04
N MET A 22 -18.38 -4.51 0.16
CA MET A 22 -18.93 -5.00 1.44
C MET A 22 -20.43 -4.68 1.63
N ARG A 23 -20.97 -3.64 0.98
CA ARG A 23 -22.36 -3.21 1.16
C ARG A 23 -23.38 -4.06 0.38
N THR A 24 -22.93 -4.77 -0.65
CA THR A 24 -23.78 -5.61 -1.52
C THR A 24 -23.24 -7.05 -1.60
N PRO A 25 -23.34 -7.82 -0.50
CA PRO A 25 -22.70 -9.14 -0.39
C PRO A 25 -23.26 -10.22 -1.33
N HIS A 26 -24.41 -9.98 -1.99
CA HIS A 26 -25.09 -11.00 -2.79
C HIS A 26 -24.59 -11.16 -4.23
N VAL A 27 -23.59 -10.39 -4.67
CA VAL A 27 -23.00 -10.52 -6.01
C VAL A 27 -21.49 -10.54 -5.87
N ASN A 28 -20.91 -11.69 -5.52
CA ASN A 28 -19.49 -12.00 -5.70
C ASN A 28 -18.56 -10.80 -5.49
N ALA A 29 -18.63 -10.19 -4.31
CA ALA A 29 -17.73 -9.13 -3.91
C ALA A 29 -16.33 -9.74 -3.85
N ASP A 30 -15.57 -9.65 -4.93
CA ASP A 30 -14.24 -10.26 -5.01
C ASP A 30 -13.23 -9.40 -4.24
N ILE A 31 -13.38 -9.40 -2.91
CA ILE A 31 -12.41 -8.81 -1.98
C ILE A 31 -11.06 -9.50 -2.12
N GLY A 32 -11.05 -10.76 -2.58
CA GLY A 32 -9.82 -11.48 -2.95
C GLY A 32 -9.03 -10.75 -4.02
N SER A 33 -9.67 -10.24 -5.08
CA SER A 33 -8.99 -9.44 -6.11
C SER A 33 -8.41 -8.14 -5.55
N CYS A 34 -9.12 -7.47 -4.65
CA CYS A 34 -8.61 -6.27 -3.97
C CYS A 34 -7.40 -6.61 -3.09
N PHE A 35 -7.44 -7.74 -2.38
CA PHE A 35 -6.34 -8.21 -1.54
C PHE A 35 -5.08 -8.48 -2.37
N ILE A 36 -5.22 -9.22 -3.47
CA ILE A 36 -4.11 -9.53 -4.37
C ILE A 36 -3.51 -8.25 -4.93
N GLU A 37 -4.34 -7.29 -5.36
CA GLU A 37 -3.84 -6.06 -5.97
C GLU A 37 -3.18 -5.13 -4.95
N VAL A 38 -3.73 -4.98 -3.74
CA VAL A 38 -3.09 -4.16 -2.70
C VAL A 38 -1.77 -4.79 -2.23
N ASN A 39 -1.71 -6.11 -2.04
CA ASN A 39 -0.45 -6.79 -1.73
C ASN A 39 0.58 -6.59 -2.86
N ARG A 40 0.16 -6.63 -4.13
CA ARG A 40 1.06 -6.32 -5.26
C ARG A 40 1.59 -4.87 -5.21
N LEU A 41 0.73 -3.91 -4.85
CA LEU A 41 1.11 -2.49 -4.76
C LEU A 41 2.03 -2.20 -3.58
N GLU A 42 1.82 -2.87 -2.44
CA GLU A 42 2.67 -2.82 -1.26
C GLU A 42 4.07 -3.35 -1.59
N ASN A 43 4.19 -4.55 -2.19
CA ASN A 43 5.48 -5.09 -2.61
C ASN A 43 6.25 -4.14 -3.55
N LEU A 44 5.54 -3.45 -4.46
CA LEU A 44 6.15 -2.45 -5.33
C LEU A 44 6.64 -1.21 -4.57
N ALA A 45 5.96 -0.82 -3.50
CA ALA A 45 6.36 0.29 -2.65
C ALA A 45 7.59 -0.09 -1.81
N ASP A 46 7.65 -1.32 -1.32
CA ASP A 46 8.79 -1.91 -0.61
C ASP A 46 10.06 -1.96 -1.48
N ASP A 47 9.92 -2.46 -2.71
CA ASP A 47 10.99 -2.46 -3.71
C ASP A 47 11.45 -1.04 -4.06
N LEU A 48 10.51 -0.09 -4.15
CA LEU A 48 10.81 1.30 -4.40
C LEU A 48 11.54 1.95 -3.22
N LEU A 49 11.15 1.64 -1.98
CA LEU A 49 11.82 2.10 -0.76
C LEU A 49 13.26 1.60 -0.72
N SER A 50 13.47 0.30 -0.94
CA SER A 50 14.82 -0.30 -0.96
C SER A 50 15.73 0.38 -1.98
N ARG A 51 15.24 0.61 -3.21
CA ARG A 51 16.01 1.33 -4.24
C ARG A 51 16.26 2.80 -3.88
N ALA A 52 15.26 3.47 -3.32
CA ALA A 52 15.36 4.88 -2.93
C ALA A 52 16.35 5.09 -1.79
N ILE A 53 16.33 4.21 -0.77
CA ILE A 53 17.31 4.20 0.33
C ILE A 53 18.70 3.92 -0.22
N HIS A 54 18.86 2.88 -1.06
CA HIS A 54 20.18 2.55 -1.63
C HIS A 54 20.79 3.75 -2.34
N SER A 55 20.04 4.41 -3.24
CA SER A 55 20.50 5.61 -3.95
C SER A 55 20.77 6.80 -3.02
N LEU A 56 20.02 6.92 -1.93
CA LEU A 56 20.23 7.99 -0.95
C LEU A 56 21.58 7.85 -0.23
N PHE A 57 21.98 6.62 0.09
CA PHE A 57 23.25 6.30 0.74
C PHE A 57 24.47 6.29 -0.19
N GLU A 58 24.29 6.41 -1.51
CA GLU A 58 25.40 6.71 -2.44
C GLU A 58 25.94 8.15 -2.23
N GLY A 59 25.12 9.03 -1.64
CA GLY A 59 25.52 10.37 -1.24
C GLY A 59 26.19 10.42 0.14
N ASN A 60 26.74 11.58 0.47
CA ASN A 60 27.51 11.83 1.70
C ASN A 60 26.97 13.01 2.54
N ASP A 61 25.82 13.57 2.18
CA ASP A 61 25.11 14.58 2.97
C ASP A 61 24.18 13.90 3.99
N ALA A 62 24.64 13.78 5.22
CA ALA A 62 23.89 13.13 6.31
C ALA A 62 22.54 13.81 6.61
N ILE A 63 22.45 15.13 6.50
CA ILE A 63 21.19 15.86 6.76
C ILE A 63 20.17 15.51 5.67
N LYS A 64 20.63 15.45 4.43
CA LYS A 64 19.80 15.06 3.29
C LYS A 64 19.33 13.61 3.42
N ILE A 65 20.23 12.70 3.79
CA ILE A 65 19.94 11.28 3.99
C ILE A 65 18.84 11.10 5.05
N ILE A 66 18.99 11.70 6.23
CA ILE A 66 18.00 11.58 7.31
C ILE A 66 16.63 12.08 6.83
N LYS A 67 16.56 13.27 6.25
CA LYS A 67 15.29 13.87 5.81
C LYS A 67 14.55 13.03 4.77
N TYR A 68 15.24 12.54 3.76
CA TYR A 68 14.58 11.80 2.69
C TYR A 68 14.28 10.35 3.08
N LYS A 69 15.10 9.72 3.93
CA LYS A 69 14.81 8.40 4.48
C LYS A 69 13.46 8.41 5.22
N ASP A 70 13.28 9.34 6.16
CA ASP A 70 12.04 9.45 6.94
C ASP A 70 10.81 9.68 6.04
N ILE A 71 10.96 10.47 4.97
CA ILE A 71 9.88 10.71 4.00
C ILE A 71 9.55 9.46 3.20
N TYR A 72 10.55 8.70 2.74
CA TYR A 72 10.32 7.48 1.96
C TYR A 72 9.71 6.37 2.81
N GLU A 73 10.18 6.20 4.05
CA GLU A 73 9.57 5.27 5.01
C GLU A 73 8.11 5.64 5.30
N CYS A 74 7.80 6.93 5.44
CA CYS A 74 6.41 7.39 5.60
C CYS A 74 5.50 7.01 4.41
N PHE A 75 6.03 7.01 3.18
CA PHE A 75 5.26 6.59 2.02
C PHE A 75 4.99 5.09 1.98
N GLU A 76 5.99 4.26 2.32
CA GLU A 76 5.83 2.81 2.40
C GLU A 76 4.87 2.43 3.53
N ILE A 77 4.99 3.04 4.71
CA ILE A 77 4.02 2.88 5.81
C ILE A 77 2.58 3.19 5.35
N SER A 78 2.41 4.14 4.42
CA SER A 78 1.08 4.46 3.88
C SER A 78 0.50 3.33 3.02
N THR A 79 1.34 2.60 2.27
CA THR A 79 0.94 1.42 1.50
C THR A 79 0.73 0.18 2.38
N ASP A 80 1.58 -0.05 3.38
CA ASP A 80 1.40 -1.08 4.41
C ASP A 80 0.05 -0.92 5.13
N LYS A 81 -0.30 0.32 5.52
CA LYS A 81 -1.61 0.60 6.12
C LYS A 81 -2.79 0.35 5.18
N CYS A 82 -2.58 0.39 3.87
CA CYS A 82 -3.62 -0.03 2.93
C CYS A 82 -3.75 -1.56 2.92
N GLU A 83 -2.65 -2.31 2.96
CA GLU A 83 -2.68 -3.77 3.05
C GLU A 83 -3.41 -4.24 4.32
N ASP A 84 -3.07 -3.65 5.48
CA ASP A 84 -3.74 -3.91 6.77
C ASP A 84 -5.26 -3.83 6.65
N VAL A 85 -5.76 -2.79 5.98
CA VAL A 85 -7.21 -2.58 5.81
C VAL A 85 -7.82 -3.70 4.96
N VAL A 86 -7.19 -4.11 3.86
CA VAL A 86 -7.74 -5.18 3.02
C VAL A 86 -7.68 -6.55 3.71
N ILE A 87 -6.65 -6.80 4.52
CA ILE A 87 -6.60 -7.99 5.39
C ILE A 87 -7.82 -8.03 6.29
N ILE A 88 -8.16 -6.91 6.95
CA ILE A 88 -9.35 -6.82 7.81
C ILE A 88 -10.64 -7.02 7.01
N LEU A 89 -10.77 -6.39 5.84
CA LEU A 89 -11.95 -6.57 4.98
C LEU A 89 -12.12 -8.04 4.56
N SER A 90 -11.02 -8.72 4.25
CA SER A 90 -11.00 -10.14 3.88
C SER A 90 -11.46 -11.02 5.05
N ASP A 91 -10.97 -10.76 6.26
CA ASP A 91 -11.39 -11.50 7.47
C ASP A 91 -12.89 -11.30 7.76
N ILE A 92 -13.41 -10.07 7.64
CA ILE A 92 -14.85 -9.80 7.82
C ILE A 92 -15.66 -10.56 6.77
N SER A 93 -15.24 -10.55 5.50
CA SER A 93 -15.93 -11.25 4.43
C SER A 93 -16.01 -12.76 4.64
N ILE A 94 -14.97 -13.37 5.22
CA ILE A 94 -14.97 -14.81 5.53
C ILE A 94 -15.91 -15.10 6.71
N ARG A 95 -15.96 -14.23 7.72
CA ARG A 95 -16.84 -14.41 8.90
C ARG A 95 -18.33 -14.19 8.59
N CYS A 96 -18.64 -13.37 7.59
CA CYS A 96 -20.01 -13.02 7.22
C CYS A 96 -20.55 -13.79 6.00
N ALA A 97 -19.73 -14.63 5.36
CA ALA A 97 -20.15 -15.57 4.32
C ALA A 97 -20.87 -16.78 4.92
#